data_AF-A0A528FMX1-F1
#
_entry.id   AF-A0A528FMX1-F1
#
_cell.length_a   1.000
_cell.length_b   1.000
_cell.length_c   1.000
_cell.angle_alpha   90.00
_cell.angle_beta   90.00
_cell.angle_gamma   90.00
#
_symmetry.space_group_name_H-M   'P 1'
#
loop_
_entity.id
_entity.type
_entity.pdbx_description
1 polymer ?
#
loop_
_entity_poly.entity_id
_entity_poly.type
_entity_poly.pdbx_seq_one_letter_code
_entity_poly.pdbx_strand_id
1 'polypeptide(L)' 'RETITNAQAGSKAGWTPYDGREVTGWPVGTVVRGRRVMWEGEIVTPGQGRAVEFSEALAE' A
#
# COMPACT_ATOMS: atom_id res chain seq x y z
N ARG A 1 15.68 -3.24 -10.19
CA ARG A 1 14.64 -4.12 -10.75
C ARG A 1 14.21 -5.03 -9.61
N GLU A 2 12.93 -5.31 -9.51
CA GLU A 2 12.32 -6.14 -8.46
C GLU A 2 11.39 -7.16 -9.11
N THR A 3 11.25 -8.35 -8.52
CA THR A 3 10.30 -9.36 -8.98
C THR A 3 9.10 -9.37 -8.05
N ILE A 4 7.91 -9.21 -8.62
CA ILE A 4 6.67 -9.30 -7.85
C ILE A 4 6.49 -10.73 -7.38
N THR A 5 6.24 -10.92 -6.09
CA THR A 5 5.94 -12.22 -5.49
C THR A 5 4.64 -12.19 -4.69
N ASN A 6 3.97 -13.33 -4.54
CA ASN A 6 2.78 -13.47 -3.70
C ASN A 6 3.07 -13.12 -2.24
N ALA A 7 4.28 -13.39 -1.73
CA ALA A 7 4.68 -13.05 -0.37
C ALA A 7 4.66 -11.54 -0.08
N GLN A 8 4.86 -10.71 -1.11
CA GLN A 8 4.79 -9.25 -0.98
C GLN A 8 3.34 -8.73 -0.96
N ALA A 9 2.33 -9.56 -1.25
CA ALA A 9 0.94 -9.16 -1.30
C ALA A 9 0.34 -9.00 0.11
N GLY A 10 0.48 -7.81 0.70
CA GLY A 10 -0.09 -7.46 2.02
C GLY A 10 -1.64 -7.40 2.10
N SER A 11 -2.35 -7.85 1.07
CA SER A 11 -3.81 -7.94 1.08
C SER A 11 -4.29 -9.24 1.73
N LYS A 12 -5.55 -9.29 2.20
CA LYS A 12 -6.13 -10.53 2.75
C LYS A 12 -6.13 -11.71 1.79
N ALA A 13 -6.11 -11.46 0.47
CA ALA A 13 -6.08 -12.52 -0.52
C ALA A 13 -4.73 -13.25 -0.54
N GLY A 14 -3.63 -12.58 -0.17
CA GLY A 14 -2.29 -13.17 -0.13
C GLY A 14 -1.71 -13.58 -1.49
N TRP A 15 -2.29 -13.11 -2.60
CA TRP A 15 -1.79 -13.39 -3.95
C TRP A 15 -1.98 -12.22 -4.91
N THR A 16 -1.27 -12.26 -6.05
CA THR A 16 -1.37 -11.28 -7.13
C THR A 16 -1.25 -11.96 -8.50
N PRO A 17 -1.99 -11.53 -9.54
CA PRO A 17 -1.86 -12.09 -10.89
C PRO A 17 -0.52 -11.76 -11.56
N TYR A 18 0.30 -10.92 -10.93
CA TYR A 18 1.59 -10.48 -11.45
C TYR A 18 2.79 -11.21 -10.81
N ASP A 19 2.56 -12.26 -10.03
CA ASP A 19 3.63 -13.09 -9.47
C ASP A 19 4.62 -13.54 -10.56
N GLY A 20 5.92 -13.37 -10.30
CA GLY A 20 7.00 -13.65 -11.25
C GLY A 20 7.30 -12.53 -12.25
N ARG A 21 6.56 -11.41 -12.24
CA ARG A 21 6.81 -10.28 -13.15
C ARG A 21 7.94 -9.38 -12.64
N GLU A 22 8.90 -9.08 -13.50
CA GLU A 22 9.92 -8.05 -13.24
C GLU A 22 9.39 -6.63 -13.46
N VAL A 23 9.73 -5.73 -12.54
CA VAL A 23 9.43 -4.30 -12.63
C VAL A 23 10.66 -3.44 -12.33
N THR A 24 10.66 -2.22 -12.85
CA THR A 24 11.78 -1.29 -12.67
C THR A 24 11.70 -0.50 -11.35
N GLY A 25 10.48 -0.18 -10.92
CA GLY A 25 10.24 0.60 -9.70
C GLY A 25 9.48 -0.22 -8.65
N TRP A 26 9.97 -0.15 -7.41
CA TRP A 26 9.32 -0.75 -6.25
C TRP A 26 9.24 0.29 -5.12
N PRO A 27 8.11 0.41 -4.41
CA PRO A 27 8.00 1.35 -3.31
C PRO A 27 8.89 0.93 -2.13
N VAL A 28 9.82 1.81 -1.75
CA VAL A 28 10.61 1.66 -0.53
C VAL A 28 9.76 1.96 0.71
N GLY A 29 8.76 2.85 0.59
CA GLY A 29 7.89 3.14 1.71
C GLY A 29 6.66 3.96 1.36
N THR A 30 5.70 3.92 2.29
CA THR A 30 4.40 4.60 2.19
C THR A 30 4.17 5.46 3.42
N VAL A 31 3.76 6.71 3.19
CA VAL A 31 3.40 7.65 4.26
C VAL A 31 1.92 7.98 4.17
N VAL A 32 1.20 7.83 5.28
CA VAL A 32 -0.21 8.20 5.41
C VAL A 32 -0.35 9.18 6.58
N ARG A 33 -0.87 10.38 6.30
CA ARG A 33 -1.10 11.43 7.31
C ARG A 33 0.16 11.74 8.16
N GLY A 34 1.32 11.82 7.51
CA GLY A 34 2.61 12.10 8.16
C GLY A 34 3.27 10.92 8.89
N ARG A 35 2.68 9.72 8.83
CA ARG A 35 3.21 8.50 9.47
C ARG A 35 3.71 7.51 8.43
N ARG A 36 4.89 6.92 8.65
CA ARG A 36 5.38 5.78 7.86
C ARG A 36 4.53 4.56 8.21
N VAL A 37 3.83 4.00 7.22
CA VAL A 37 2.93 2.84 7.43
C VAL A 37 3.47 1.55 6.81
N MET A 38 4.34 1.68 5.82
CA MET A 38 5.11 0.59 5.24
C MET A 38 6.51 1.10 4.91
N TRP A 39 7.54 0.30 5.18
CA TRP A 39 8.93 0.63 4.89
C TRP A 39 9.74 -0.64 4.62
N GLU A 40 10.55 -0.66 3.56
CA GLU A 40 11.39 -1.80 3.14
C GLU A 40 10.62 -3.13 3.08
N GLY A 41 9.37 -3.09 2.59
CA GLY A 41 8.51 -4.27 2.46
C GLY A 41 7.67 -4.63 3.70
N GLU A 42 7.93 -4.02 4.85
CA GLU A 42 7.23 -4.33 6.10
C GLU A 42 6.11 -3.34 6.42
N ILE A 43 4.95 -3.85 6.82
CA ILE A 43 3.85 -3.02 7.35
C ILE A 43 4.13 -2.74 8.83
N VAL A 44 4.47 -1.50 9.15
CA VAL A 44 5.03 -1.12 10.45
C VAL A 44 3.99 -0.53 11.43
N THR A 45 2.76 -0.28 10.98
CA THR A 45 1.70 0.27 11.83
C THR A 45 0.36 -0.46 11.64
N PRO A 46 -0.43 -0.63 12.71
CA PRO A 46 -1.84 -1.02 12.58
C PRO A 46 -2.62 -0.02 11.71
N GLY A 47 -3.78 -0.44 11.18
CA GLY A 47 -4.63 0.42 10.36
C GLY A 47 -5.10 1.68 11.11
N GLN A 48 -4.69 2.85 10.64
CA GLN A 48 -5.05 4.18 11.20
C GLN A 48 -5.99 4.96 10.24
N GLY A 49 -6.74 4.23 9.41
CA GLY A 49 -7.66 4.82 8.44
C GLY A 49 -8.80 5.57 9.13
N ARG A 50 -9.31 6.62 8.47
CA ARG A 50 -10.57 7.29 8.83
C ARG A 50 -11.35 7.60 7.57
N ALA A 51 -12.68 7.62 7.70
CA ALA A 51 -13.54 8.10 6.62
C ALA A 51 -13.10 9.51 6.17
N VAL A 52 -13.22 9.74 4.87
CA VAL A 52 -13.00 11.04 4.25
C VAL A 52 -14.32 11.52 3.68
N GLU A 53 -14.62 12.79 3.91
CA GLU A 53 -15.71 13.47 3.22
C GLU A 53 -15.18 13.99 1.89
N PHE A 54 -15.97 13.81 0.84
CA PHE A 54 -15.66 14.31 -0.48
C PHE A 54 -16.08 15.76 -0.55
N SER A 55 -15.26 16.61 -1.18
CA SER A 55 -15.54 18.03 -1.36
C SER A 55 -16.91 18.29 -1.99
N GLU A 56 -17.32 17.42 -2.91
CA GLU A 56 -18.57 17.46 -3.65
C GLU A 56 -19.81 17.22 -2.77
N ALA A 57 -19.62 16.68 -1.57
CA ALA A 57 -20.69 16.39 -0.61
C ALA A 57 -20.86 17.48 0.46
N LEU A 58 -19.99 18.51 0.48
CA LEU A 58 -20.12 19.64 1.39
C LEU A 58 -21.26 20.54 0.91
N ALA A 59 -22.24 20.79 1.76
CA ALA A 59 -23.21 21.87 1.53
C ALA A 59 -22.49 23.23 1.58
N GLU A 60 -22.95 24.18 0.77
CA GLU A 60 -22.42 25.55 0.71
C GLU A 60 -22.49 26.27 2.07
#